data_AF-A0A0N4WVC4-F1
#
_entry.id   AF-A0A0N4WVC4-F1
#
_cell.length_a   1.000
_cell.length_b   1.000
_cell.length_c   1.000
_cell.angle_alpha   90.00
_cell.angle_beta   90.00
_cell.angle_gamma   90.00
#
_symmetry.space_group_name_H-M   'P 1'
#
loop_
_entity.id
_entity.type
_entity.pdbx_description
1 polymer ?
#
loop_
_entity_poly.entity_id
_entity_poly.type
_entity_poly.pdbx_seq_one_letter_code
_entity_poly.pdbx_strand_id
1 'polypeptide(L)'
;MRTTSSKTGLVTDPYLLADEEGRRWVICLKQEYRNMLAATQHLARSLGLDYSGFPCSEQRYVLADAFLAGLADCLQGEALSEAGAWLAALGKHLPEEFATPWERSGELFCSRHRVERNSCCATVTASRATFIILYAVEQLLK
;
A
#
# COMPACT_ATOMS: atom_id res chain seq x y z
N MET A 1 -37.23 -28.83 -12.86
CA MET A 1 -35.93 -29.31 -12.32
C MET A 1 -35.15 -28.09 -11.83
N ARG A 2 -35.03 -27.92 -10.51
CA ARG A 2 -34.13 -26.92 -9.91
C ARG A 2 -32.77 -27.58 -9.75
N THR A 3 -31.76 -27.09 -10.44
CA THR A 3 -30.36 -27.40 -10.13
C THR A 3 -29.92 -26.47 -9.02
N THR A 4 -29.89 -26.99 -7.80
CA THR A 4 -29.21 -26.38 -6.67
C THR A 4 -27.71 -26.49 -6.91
N SER A 5 -27.08 -25.40 -7.34
CA SER A 5 -25.62 -25.29 -7.28
C SER A 5 -25.26 -24.99 -5.82
N SER A 6 -24.65 -25.98 -5.17
CA SER A 6 -24.05 -25.84 -3.86
C SER A 6 -22.97 -24.76 -3.93
N LYS A 7 -23.10 -23.68 -3.17
CA LYS A 7 -21.99 -22.78 -2.85
C LYS A 7 -21.02 -23.56 -1.97
N THR A 8 -20.13 -24.31 -2.60
CA THR A 8 -18.91 -24.85 -2.01
C THR A 8 -18.17 -23.69 -1.35
N GLY A 9 -17.82 -23.84 -0.07
CA GLY A 9 -17.12 -22.85 0.72
C GLY A 9 -15.90 -22.33 -0.05
N LEU A 10 -15.80 -21.01 -0.17
CA LEU A 10 -14.60 -20.34 -0.66
C LEU A 10 -13.45 -20.81 0.23
N VAL A 11 -12.57 -21.64 -0.34
CA VAL A 11 -11.23 -21.79 0.20
C VAL A 11 -10.60 -20.42 0.00
N THR A 12 -10.58 -19.62 1.07
CA THR A 12 -9.86 -18.35 1.12
C THR A 12 -8.39 -18.70 0.93
N ASP A 13 -7.86 -18.45 -0.27
CA ASP A 13 -6.43 -18.46 -0.51
C ASP A 13 -5.80 -17.48 0.49
N PRO A 14 -4.98 -17.95 1.45
CA PRO A 14 -4.40 -17.09 2.47
C PRO A 14 -3.45 -16.05 1.88
N TYR A 15 -3.04 -16.22 0.61
CA TYR A 15 -2.23 -15.26 -0.12
C TYR A 15 -3.06 -14.23 -0.92
N LEU A 16 -4.40 -14.32 -0.87
CA LEU A 16 -5.30 -13.41 -1.58
C LEU A 16 -6.10 -12.54 -0.60
N LEU A 17 -5.51 -11.42 -0.19
CA LEU A 17 -6.22 -10.36 0.52
C LEU A 17 -7.07 -9.55 -0.47
N ALA A 18 -8.37 -9.83 -0.49
CA ALA A 18 -9.32 -9.23 -1.41
C ALA A 18 -10.70 -9.00 -0.76
N ASP A 19 -11.49 -8.09 -1.34
CA ASP A 19 -12.88 -7.86 -0.93
C ASP A 19 -13.82 -9.02 -1.30
N GLU A 20 -15.11 -8.90 -0.98
CA GLU A 20 -16.13 -9.92 -1.24
C GLU A 20 -16.23 -10.31 -2.72
N GLU A 21 -15.83 -9.42 -3.64
CA GLU A 21 -15.78 -9.66 -5.07
C GLU A 21 -14.40 -10.14 -5.56
N GLY A 22 -13.48 -10.47 -4.66
CA GLY A 22 -12.14 -10.97 -5.01
C GLY A 22 -11.18 -9.89 -5.51
N ARG A 23 -11.46 -8.61 -5.25
CA ARG A 23 -10.63 -7.48 -5.70
C ARG A 23 -9.64 -7.05 -4.62
N ARG A 24 -8.38 -6.88 -5.00
CA ARG A 24 -7.32 -6.43 -4.09
C ARG A 24 -7.47 -4.95 -3.74
N TRP A 25 -7.12 -4.61 -2.51
CA TRP A 25 -7.00 -3.24 -2.04
C TRP A 25 -5.67 -2.62 -2.47
N VAL A 26 -5.67 -1.29 -2.61
CA VAL A 26 -4.47 -0.48 -2.76
C VAL A 26 -4.09 0.03 -1.38
N ILE A 27 -2.95 -0.45 -0.85
CA ILE A 27 -2.37 0.13 0.35
C ILE A 27 -1.72 1.46 -0.04
N CYS A 28 -2.12 2.54 0.61
CA CYS A 28 -1.73 3.90 0.23
C CYS A 28 -1.24 4.70 1.44
N LEU A 29 -0.25 5.57 1.22
CA LEU A 29 0.16 6.53 2.22
C LEU A 29 -0.95 7.56 2.44
N LYS A 30 -1.22 7.91 3.70
CA LYS A 30 -2.28 8.84 4.08
C LYS A 30 -2.21 10.18 3.34
N GLN A 31 -1.00 10.72 3.18
CA GLN A 31 -0.76 11.97 2.46
C GLN A 31 -0.99 11.87 0.95
N GLU A 32 -0.91 10.67 0.36
CA GLU A 32 -1.06 10.45 -1.08
C GLU A 32 -2.47 10.00 -1.48
N TYR A 33 -3.29 9.56 -0.53
CA TYR A 33 -4.62 8.96 -0.78
C TYR A 33 -5.47 9.77 -1.77
N ARG A 34 -5.65 11.07 -1.54
CA ARG A 34 -6.50 11.93 -2.39
C ARG A 34 -5.96 12.04 -3.81
N ASN A 35 -4.64 12.20 -3.95
CA ASN A 35 -3.99 12.30 -5.26
C ASN A 35 -4.10 10.97 -6.02
N MET A 36 -3.90 9.85 -5.33
CA MET A 36 -4.01 8.52 -5.91
C MET A 36 -5.43 8.23 -6.39
N LEU A 37 -6.46 8.53 -5.59
CA LEU A 37 -7.86 8.33 -5.99
C LEU A 37 -8.22 9.21 -7.20
N ALA A 38 -7.83 10.49 -7.19
CA ALA A 38 -8.07 11.38 -8.30
C ALA A 38 -7.36 10.91 -9.58
N ALA A 39 -6.11 10.43 -9.46
CA ALA A 39 -5.32 9.94 -10.57
C ALA A 39 -5.92 8.67 -11.19
N THR A 40 -6.38 7.71 -10.40
CA THR A 40 -7.01 6.48 -10.91
C THR A 40 -8.37 6.78 -11.54
N GLN A 41 -9.18 7.66 -10.95
CA GLN A 41 -10.42 8.12 -11.58
C GLN A 41 -10.18 8.83 -12.91
N HIS A 42 -9.16 9.69 -12.97
CA HIS A 42 -8.79 10.34 -14.22
C HIS A 42 -8.33 9.32 -15.27
N LEU A 43 -7.42 8.41 -14.90
CA LEU A 43 -6.91 7.37 -15.79
C LEU A 43 -8.03 6.48 -16.34
N ALA A 44 -8.97 6.07 -15.49
CA ALA A 44 -10.13 5.27 -15.89
C ALA A 44 -10.98 5.98 -16.95
N ARG A 45 -11.30 7.27 -16.72
CA ARG A 45 -12.05 8.08 -17.68
C ARG A 45 -11.29 8.24 -18.99
N SER A 46 -10.00 8.55 -18.92
CA SER A 46 -9.15 8.80 -20.09
C SER A 46 -8.96 7.56 -20.97
N LEU A 47 -8.96 6.37 -20.37
CA LEU A 47 -8.85 5.10 -21.09
C LEU A 47 -10.20 4.43 -21.37
N GLY A 48 -11.32 5.02 -20.95
CA GLY A 48 -12.65 4.43 -21.10
C GLY A 48 -12.81 3.11 -20.34
N LEU A 49 -12.13 2.94 -19.19
CA LEU A 49 -12.25 1.75 -18.36
C LEU A 49 -13.63 1.74 -17.70
N ASP A 50 -14.47 0.78 -18.08
CA ASP A 50 -15.84 0.60 -17.59
C ASP A 50 -15.98 -0.55 -16.58
N TYR A 51 -14.93 -1.34 -16.39
CA TYR A 51 -14.95 -2.46 -15.45
C TYR A 51 -14.86 -1.99 -14.00
N SER A 52 -15.73 -2.54 -13.16
CA SER A 52 -15.85 -2.22 -11.72
C SER A 52 -14.63 -2.62 -10.86
N GLY A 53 -13.64 -3.27 -11.47
CA GLY A 53 -12.44 -3.77 -10.80
C GLY A 53 -11.34 -2.73 -10.64
N PHE A 54 -11.36 -1.63 -11.39
CA PHE A 54 -10.34 -0.58 -11.27
C PHE A 54 -10.56 0.24 -9.98
N PRO A 55 -9.50 0.65 -9.25
CA PRO A 55 -9.63 1.26 -7.93
C PRO A 55 -10.02 2.74 -8.02
N CYS A 56 -11.26 3.01 -8.44
CA CYS A 56 -11.81 4.37 -8.58
C CYS A 56 -12.65 4.84 -7.39
N SER A 57 -12.80 4.01 -6.36
CA SER A 57 -13.67 4.27 -5.21
C SER A 57 -12.93 4.11 -3.90
N GLU A 58 -13.41 4.80 -2.86
CA GLU A 58 -12.71 4.92 -1.58
C GLU A 58 -12.49 3.57 -0.89
N GLN A 59 -13.48 2.68 -0.95
CA GLN A 59 -13.42 1.33 -0.38
C GLN A 59 -12.32 0.44 -0.98
N ARG A 60 -11.69 0.86 -2.08
CA ARG A 60 -10.57 0.14 -2.71
C ARG A 60 -9.22 0.52 -2.12
N TYR A 61 -9.17 1.49 -1.22
CA TYR A 61 -7.94 1.95 -0.60
C TYR A 61 -7.93 1.63 0.89
N VAL A 62 -6.76 1.19 1.36
CA VAL A 62 -6.46 1.04 2.79
C VAL A 62 -5.28 1.92 3.10
N LEU A 63 -5.37 2.74 4.13
CA LEU A 63 -4.23 3.56 4.54
C LEU A 63 -3.16 2.69 5.19
N ALA A 64 -1.89 2.94 4.88
CA ALA A 64 -0.79 2.10 5.35
C ALA A 64 -0.67 2.04 6.88
N ASP A 65 -0.97 3.12 7.58
CA ASP A 65 -1.04 3.18 9.06
C ASP A 65 -2.22 2.35 9.59
N ALA A 66 -3.40 2.50 8.99
CA ALA A 66 -4.58 1.71 9.34
C ALA A 66 -4.38 0.20 9.07
N PHE A 67 -3.65 -0.14 7.99
CA PHE A 67 -3.29 -1.52 7.66
C PHE A 67 -2.42 -2.14 8.77
N LEU A 68 -1.39 -1.43 9.23
CA LEU A 68 -0.53 -1.91 10.32
C LEU A 68 -1.27 -2.04 11.64
N ALA A 69 -2.13 -1.08 11.98
CA ALA A 69 -2.98 -1.16 13.17
C ALA A 69 -3.90 -2.38 13.11
N GLY A 70 -4.59 -2.60 11.99
CA GLY A 70 -5.46 -3.76 11.81
C GLY A 70 -4.71 -5.09 11.87
N LEU A 71 -3.47 -5.16 11.37
CA LEU A 71 -2.62 -6.35 11.52
C LEU A 71 -2.21 -6.60 12.97
N ALA A 72 -1.83 -5.56 13.71
CA ALA A 72 -1.49 -5.68 15.13
C ALA A 72 -2.68 -6.22 15.93
N ASP A 73 -3.88 -5.67 15.69
CA ASP A 73 -5.12 -6.14 16.32
C ASP A 73 -5.41 -7.62 16.00
N CYS A 74 -5.26 -8.02 14.72
CA CYS A 74 -5.49 -9.40 14.29
C CYS A 74 -4.48 -10.39 14.90
N LEU A 75 -3.23 -9.98 15.03
CA LEU A 75 -2.14 -10.80 15.57
C LEU A 75 -2.06 -10.72 17.11
N GLN A 76 -2.88 -9.89 17.75
CA GLN A 76 -2.81 -9.59 19.19
C GLN A 76 -1.42 -9.14 19.65
N GLY A 77 -0.71 -8.42 18.77
CA GLY A 77 0.64 -7.90 19.01
C GLY A 77 0.65 -6.41 19.35
N GLU A 78 1.79 -5.91 19.81
CA GLU A 78 1.98 -4.48 20.07
C GLU A 78 2.44 -3.76 18.79
N ALA A 79 1.65 -2.81 18.31
CA ALA A 79 1.98 -2.05 17.10
C ALA A 79 3.28 -1.24 17.28
N LEU A 80 4.15 -1.28 16.28
CA LEU A 80 5.37 -0.46 16.25
C LEU A 80 5.01 1.03 16.18
N SER A 81 5.22 1.74 17.29
CA SER A 81 4.75 3.12 17.48
C SER A 81 5.33 4.12 16.48
N GLU A 82 6.53 3.87 15.99
CA GLU A 82 7.30 4.74 15.10
C GLU A 82 6.91 4.58 13.63
N ALA A 83 6.28 3.46 13.27
CA ALA A 83 5.99 3.12 11.87
C ALA A 83 5.13 4.19 11.17
N GLY A 84 4.14 4.74 11.88
CA GLY A 84 3.29 5.82 11.37
C GLY A 84 4.08 7.09 11.04
N ALA A 85 5.04 7.47 11.91
CA ALA A 85 5.89 8.63 11.68
C ALA A 85 6.82 8.43 10.48
N TRP A 86 7.38 7.23 10.32
CA TRP A 86 8.21 6.90 9.15
C TRP A 86 7.41 6.95 7.85
N LEU A 87 6.21 6.36 7.81
CA LEU A 87 5.33 6.40 6.65
C LEU A 87 4.92 7.84 6.28
N ALA A 88 4.68 8.69 7.28
CA ALA A 88 4.33 10.10 7.07
C ALA A 88 5.51 10.97 6.58
N ALA A 89 6.75 10.50 6.74
CA ALA A 89 7.96 11.18 6.27
C ALA A 89 8.27 10.88 4.78
N LEU A 90 7.75 9.77 4.24
CA LEU A 90 7.97 9.38 2.85
C LEU A 90 7.36 10.37 1.84
N GLY A 91 8.03 10.51 0.70
CA GLY A 91 7.62 11.42 -0.38
C GLY A 91 7.97 12.89 -0.13
N LYS A 92 8.55 13.22 1.03
CA LYS A 92 9.05 14.56 1.35
C LYS A 92 10.54 14.66 1.09
N HIS A 93 11.03 15.87 0.84
CA HIS A 93 12.47 16.13 0.85
C HIS A 93 13.01 15.94 2.27
N LEU A 94 13.79 14.88 2.49
CA LEU A 94 14.45 14.64 3.77
C LEU A 94 15.86 15.27 3.74
N PRO A 95 16.33 15.91 4.81
CA PRO A 95 17.73 16.34 4.89
C PRO A 95 18.65 15.10 4.79
N GLU A 96 19.81 15.24 4.15
CA GLU A 96 20.73 14.11 3.86
C GLU A 96 21.13 13.30 5.10
N GLU A 97 21.14 13.95 6.26
CA GLU A 97 21.51 13.40 7.55
C GLU A 97 20.45 12.44 8.14
N PHE A 98 19.21 12.50 7.66
CA PHE A 98 18.07 11.75 8.19
C PHE A 98 17.68 10.52 7.35
N ALA A 99 18.33 10.32 6.19
CA ALA A 99 18.08 9.14 5.38
C ALA A 99 18.68 7.90 6.06
N THR A 100 17.84 6.98 6.53
CA THR A 100 18.32 5.70 7.07
C THR A 100 19.08 4.91 5.97
N PRO A 101 19.98 3.97 6.30
CA PRO A 101 20.84 3.33 5.30
C PRO A 101 20.09 2.68 4.12
N TRP A 102 18.87 2.14 4.34
CA TRP A 102 18.03 1.58 3.28
C TRP A 102 17.37 2.65 2.40
N GLU A 103 17.27 3.90 2.86
CA GLU A 103 16.82 5.02 2.04
C GLU A 103 17.89 5.50 1.06
N ARG A 104 19.17 5.24 1.32
CA ARG A 104 20.28 5.75 0.49
C ARG A 104 20.54 4.93 -0.77
N SER A 105 19.88 3.78 -0.94
CA SER A 105 20.07 2.95 -2.12
C SER A 105 19.47 3.62 -3.37
N GLY A 106 20.34 4.04 -4.28
CA GLY A 106 19.95 4.58 -5.58
C GLY A 106 19.20 3.57 -6.47
N GLU A 107 19.27 2.28 -6.16
CA GLU A 107 18.62 1.20 -6.92
C GLU A 107 17.09 1.23 -6.83
N LEU A 108 16.54 1.85 -5.78
CA LEU A 108 15.08 1.89 -5.56
C LEU A 108 14.39 3.02 -6.34
N PHE A 109 15.16 3.97 -6.89
CA PHE A 109 14.63 5.08 -7.66
C PHE A 109 14.33 4.63 -9.09
N CYS A 110 13.34 5.25 -9.73
CA CYS A 110 13.20 5.12 -11.17
C CYS A 110 14.40 5.72 -11.90
N SER A 111 14.64 5.31 -13.15
CA SER A 111 15.79 5.74 -13.96
C SER A 111 15.99 7.25 -13.99
N ARG A 112 14.90 8.03 -14.05
CA ARG A 112 14.91 9.49 -14.04
C ARG A 112 15.35 10.07 -12.70
N HIS A 113 14.71 9.66 -11.60
CA HIS A 113 14.92 10.28 -10.29
C HIS A 113 16.15 9.73 -9.55
N ARG A 114 16.76 8.64 -10.05
CA ARG A 114 17.99 8.06 -9.48
C ARG A 114 19.18 9.02 -9.51
N VAL A 115 19.29 9.84 -10.55
CA VAL A 115 20.43 10.75 -10.77
C VAL A 115 20.53 11.78 -9.63
N GLU A 116 19.41 12.42 -9.30
CA GLU A 116 19.32 13.46 -8.28
C GLU A 116 18.87 12.93 -6.91
N ARG A 117 18.61 11.61 -6.81
CA ARG A 117 18.03 10.95 -5.62
C ARG A 117 16.79 11.68 -5.10
N ASN A 118 15.94 12.13 -6.02
CA ASN A 118 14.76 12.91 -5.68
C ASN A 118 13.74 12.05 -4.93
N SER A 119 13.47 12.40 -3.67
CA SER A 119 12.60 11.64 -2.76
C SER A 119 11.11 11.68 -3.14
N CYS A 120 10.71 12.52 -4.10
CA CYS A 120 9.35 12.54 -4.67
C CYS A 120 9.13 11.40 -5.69
N CYS A 121 10.12 10.54 -5.92
CA CYS A 121 9.97 9.39 -6.81
C CYS A 121 8.97 8.36 -6.23
N ALA A 122 7.86 8.15 -6.91
CA ALA A 122 6.84 7.19 -6.49
C ALA A 122 7.39 5.76 -6.29
N THR A 123 8.36 5.33 -7.11
CA THR A 123 9.00 4.00 -6.97
C THR A 123 9.70 3.86 -5.63
N VAL A 124 10.58 4.79 -5.27
CA VAL A 124 11.32 4.70 -4.00
C VAL A 124 10.37 4.88 -2.81
N THR A 125 9.37 5.77 -2.92
CA THR A 125 8.35 5.96 -1.89
C THR A 125 7.57 4.67 -1.63
N ALA A 126 7.11 3.98 -2.68
CA ALA A 126 6.40 2.72 -2.55
C ALA A 126 7.30 1.61 -1.99
N SER A 127 8.54 1.47 -2.50
CA SER A 127 9.50 0.47 -2.00
C SER A 127 9.81 0.65 -0.52
N ARG A 128 10.06 1.89 -0.07
CA ARG A 128 10.34 2.18 1.34
C ARG A 128 9.12 1.94 2.23
N ALA A 129 7.93 2.29 1.76
CA ALA A 129 6.70 1.98 2.49
C ALA A 129 6.55 0.47 2.70
N THR A 130 6.83 -0.34 1.68
CA THR A 130 6.83 -1.81 1.78
C THR A 130 7.84 -2.31 2.82
N PHE A 131 9.07 -1.78 2.85
CA PHE A 131 10.05 -2.17 3.87
C PHE A 131 9.63 -1.81 5.28
N ILE A 132 9.06 -0.62 5.49
CA ILE A 132 8.51 -0.23 6.80
C ILE A 132 7.40 -1.20 7.22
N ILE A 133 6.49 -1.53 6.31
CA ILE A 133 5.39 -2.47 6.59
C ILE A 133 5.95 -3.85 6.96
N LEU A 134 6.88 -4.40 6.17
CA LEU A 134 7.48 -5.70 6.44
C LEU A 134 8.21 -5.73 7.78
N TYR A 135 8.98 -4.68 8.10
CA TYR A 135 9.69 -4.58 9.37
C TYR A 135 8.74 -4.47 10.57
N ALA A 136 7.67 -3.69 10.45
CA ALA A 136 6.64 -3.57 11.48
C ALA A 136 5.94 -4.92 11.71
N VAL A 137 5.61 -5.64 10.64
CA VAL A 137 5.04 -7.00 10.73
C VAL A 137 6.03 -7.98 11.36
N GLU A 138 7.32 -7.91 11.01
CA GLU A 138 8.35 -8.74 11.63
C GLU A 138 8.43 -8.49 13.15
N GLN A 139 8.29 -7.24 13.61
CA GLN A 139 8.28 -6.93 15.04
C GLN A 139 7.03 -7.47 15.75
N LEU A 140 5.88 -7.50 15.06
CA LEU A 140 4.64 -8.07 15.61
C LEU A 140 4.69 -9.59 15.81
N LEU A 141 5.59 -10.28 15.13
CA LEU A 141 5.72 -11.75 15.17
C LEU A 141 6.78 -12.23 16.19
N LYS A 142 7.45 -11.32 16.89
CA LYS A 142 8.44 -11.63 17.93
C LYS A 142 7.79 -11.62 19.31
#